data_AF-A0A838YI75-F1
#
_entry.id   AF-A0A838YI75-F1
#
_cell.length_a   1.000
_cell.length_b   1.000
_cell.length_c   1.000
_cell.angle_alpha   90.00
_cell.angle_beta   90.00
_cell.angle_gamma   90.00
#
_symmetry.space_group_name_H-M   'P 1'
#
loop_
_entity.id
_entity.type
_entity.pdbx_description
1 polymer ?
#
loop_
_entity_poly.entity_id
_entity_poly.type
_entity_poly.pdbx_seq_one_letter_code
_entity_poly.pdbx_strand_id
1 'polypeptide(L)'
;MLSRRRYLPLLAWLSLLCTVLLPQLAQAADYQSLPPQPALISCSALGQQALNGVADAPVSISNASVVATPKGDFCKVEGTIAPAIGFEVDLPLKGWTQRYLQGGCGGLCGMTRVGISNAGRCGPALNGEFVVSGNDMGHKGSMTGPDQASFGADPQKRIDFAYRANHQTALVAKALIKAFYGQPARFAYFVGCSDGGREALMEAQRYPDDFDGVAAGAPAALFQLQNSLYHAWNVVANQRADGSNILLQNRLGILHRAVLAHCAEGSGVKDGLLQDPLSCKVDPAWAQCPAAAKDSSQCLSAEEVAVARKLYDGPLDAAGRRLTIGGALPGSELQWMLPNSAAGKSMSQDMASLAISYLILPQVDLAMGNLQQLRFDDATFQKLAQLAPLYNAANTNLLPFQRRGSKLILWHGLADTSITPAVSLAYYQGVQQQLGAAATDSFMRLFLLPGVSHCGGGDGYNQVDVLSPLMAWTELQHAPEALITGKLAQPEPDFMAGPPPGKLPAKGKPGLAPPTLHLPIMASSPLAKPWAALKATRPVYPWPQIARYSGQGDVNDAASYQPARSALALPLDFNSLATSLIGPDNQQDNAASAQRLSPAQ
;
A
#
# COMPACT_ATOMS: atom_id res chain seq x y z
N MET A 1 18.93 -83.45 -1.71
CA MET A 1 17.73 -83.98 -1.02
C MET A 1 17.79 -83.54 0.44
N LEU A 2 16.66 -83.05 0.94
CA LEU A 2 16.33 -82.53 2.28
C LEU A 2 17.34 -82.68 3.43
N SER A 3 17.56 -81.57 4.16
CA SER A 3 17.53 -81.57 5.63
C SER A 3 17.46 -80.15 6.21
N ARG A 4 16.46 -79.92 7.06
CA ARG A 4 16.26 -78.75 7.93
C ARG A 4 17.46 -78.49 8.85
N ARG A 5 17.74 -77.22 9.19
CA ARG A 5 18.24 -76.84 10.52
C ARG A 5 17.82 -75.41 10.89
N ARG A 6 17.38 -75.31 12.15
CA ARG A 6 16.88 -74.12 12.87
C ARG A 6 18.00 -73.13 13.16
N TYR A 7 17.71 -71.83 13.16
CA TYR A 7 18.49 -70.84 13.90
C TYR A 7 17.57 -69.85 14.63
N LEU A 8 17.84 -69.71 15.93
CA LEU A 8 17.28 -68.70 16.84
C LEU A 8 17.75 -67.28 16.45
N PRO A 9 17.00 -66.21 16.80
CA PRO A 9 17.39 -64.85 16.48
C PRO A 9 18.42 -64.32 17.50
N LEU A 10 19.52 -63.77 17.00
CA LEU A 10 20.46 -62.93 17.75
C LEU A 10 19.99 -61.47 17.64
N LEU A 11 19.62 -60.92 18.79
CA LEU A 11 19.37 -59.50 19.02
C LEU A 11 20.66 -58.71 18.74
N ALA A 12 20.65 -57.88 17.70
CA ALA A 12 21.63 -56.80 17.50
C ALA A 12 20.88 -55.47 17.57
N TRP A 13 21.13 -54.72 18.64
CA TRP A 13 20.71 -53.35 18.82
C TRP A 13 21.44 -52.47 17.81
N LEU A 14 20.70 -51.95 16.82
CA LEU A 14 21.16 -50.87 15.95
C LEU A 14 20.45 -49.59 16.41
N SER A 15 21.19 -48.80 17.19
CA SER A 15 20.84 -47.43 17.55
C SER A 15 20.78 -46.59 16.27
N LEU A 16 19.58 -46.39 15.71
CA LEU A 16 19.37 -45.35 14.71
C LEU A 16 19.60 -43.99 15.39
N LEU A 17 20.76 -43.39 15.15
CA LEU A 17 20.93 -41.94 15.27
C LEU A 17 20.01 -41.29 14.22
N CYS A 18 18.78 -40.99 14.62
CA CYS A 18 17.94 -40.04 13.91
C CYS A 18 18.55 -38.66 14.17
N THR A 19 19.52 -38.25 13.34
CA THR A 19 19.89 -36.85 13.23
C THR A 19 18.65 -36.12 12.71
N VAL A 20 17.92 -35.51 13.64
CA VAL A 20 16.93 -34.48 13.33
C VAL A 20 17.70 -33.38 12.60
N LEU A 21 17.58 -33.36 11.27
CA LEU A 21 17.86 -32.18 10.47
C LEU A 21 16.83 -31.13 10.90
N LEU A 22 17.17 -30.37 11.94
CA LEU A 22 16.59 -29.05 12.14
C LEU A 22 16.75 -28.32 10.80
N PRO A 23 15.70 -27.68 10.26
CA PRO A 23 15.90 -26.76 9.17
C PRO A 23 16.84 -25.69 9.71
N GLN A 24 18.11 -25.77 9.33
CA GLN A 24 18.97 -24.61 9.41
C GLN A 24 18.26 -23.56 8.57
N LEU A 25 17.75 -22.51 9.23
CA LEU A 25 17.43 -21.24 8.57
C LEU A 25 18.75 -20.71 8.02
N ALA A 26 19.19 -21.30 6.90
CA ALA A 26 20.34 -20.84 6.17
C ALA A 26 20.00 -19.43 5.71
N GLN A 27 20.66 -18.44 6.30
CA GLN A 27 20.79 -17.12 5.70
C GLN A 27 21.65 -17.25 4.44
N ALA A 28 21.11 -17.87 3.39
CA ALA A 28 21.48 -17.49 2.04
C ALA A 28 20.97 -16.06 1.84
N ALA A 29 21.77 -15.19 1.24
CA ALA A 29 21.26 -13.87 0.86
C ALA A 29 19.95 -14.05 0.08
N ASP A 30 18.91 -13.29 0.42
CA ASP A 30 17.57 -13.36 -0.18
C ASP A 30 17.55 -12.83 -1.63
N TYR A 31 18.66 -12.94 -2.38
CA TYR A 31 18.83 -12.39 -3.72
C TYR A 31 20.10 -12.97 -4.39
N GLN A 32 20.17 -12.87 -5.71
CA GLN A 32 21.31 -13.34 -6.50
C GLN A 32 22.54 -12.46 -6.24
N SER A 33 23.71 -13.07 -6.00
CA SER A 33 24.96 -12.32 -5.97
C SER A 33 25.33 -11.91 -7.40
N LEU A 34 25.29 -10.59 -7.67
CA LEU A 34 25.63 -10.02 -8.97
C LEU A 34 26.91 -9.18 -8.85
N PRO A 35 27.85 -9.30 -9.80
CA PRO A 35 29.09 -8.55 -9.72
C PRO A 35 28.82 -7.06 -9.90
N PRO A 36 29.41 -6.18 -9.05
CA PRO A 36 29.24 -4.76 -9.17
C PRO A 36 29.87 -4.24 -10.47
N GLN A 37 29.22 -3.29 -11.11
CA GLN A 37 29.71 -2.65 -12.33
C GLN A 37 30.10 -1.19 -12.05
N PRO A 38 31.27 -0.72 -12.52
CA PRO A 38 31.67 0.67 -12.40
C PRO A 38 31.03 1.54 -13.49
N ALA A 39 30.88 2.83 -13.22
CA ALA A 39 30.57 3.80 -14.27
C ALA A 39 31.66 3.81 -15.36
N LEU A 40 31.26 3.79 -16.63
CA LEU A 40 32.17 3.85 -17.80
C LEU A 40 32.39 5.28 -18.31
N ILE A 41 31.47 6.20 -18.01
CA ILE A 41 31.56 7.62 -18.36
C ILE A 41 31.40 8.48 -17.11
N SER A 42 31.79 9.75 -17.19
CA SER A 42 31.59 10.69 -16.08
C SER A 42 30.13 11.09 -15.92
N CYS A 43 29.74 11.55 -14.73
CA CYS A 43 28.38 12.05 -14.50
C CYS A 43 28.04 13.24 -15.42
N SER A 44 29.01 14.12 -15.69
CA SER A 44 28.83 15.22 -16.64
C SER A 44 28.61 14.72 -18.07
N ALA A 45 29.33 13.68 -18.51
CA ALA A 45 29.11 13.07 -19.83
C ALA A 45 27.76 12.33 -19.91
N LEU A 46 27.29 11.75 -18.80
CA LEU A 46 25.94 11.19 -18.72
C LEU A 46 24.87 12.29 -18.90
N GLY A 47 25.10 13.46 -18.30
CA GLY A 47 24.21 14.63 -18.45
C GLY A 47 24.10 15.20 -19.87
N GLN A 48 25.00 14.81 -20.77
CA GLN A 48 25.01 15.22 -22.18
C GLN A 48 24.44 14.14 -23.12
N GLN A 49 23.94 13.02 -22.58
CA GLN A 49 23.38 11.96 -23.41
C GLN A 49 22.12 12.43 -24.13
N ALA A 50 22.10 12.21 -25.44
CA ALA A 50 20.90 12.39 -26.24
C ALA A 50 19.97 11.18 -26.03
N LEU A 51 18.74 11.44 -25.58
CA LEU A 51 17.73 10.42 -25.29
C LEU A 51 16.63 10.38 -26.37
N ASN A 52 17.00 10.64 -27.63
CA ASN A 52 16.07 10.69 -28.74
C ASN A 52 15.40 9.33 -28.97
N GLY A 53 14.07 9.30 -28.97
CA GLY A 53 13.28 8.08 -29.20
C GLY A 53 13.33 7.06 -28.06
N VAL A 54 13.88 7.43 -26.89
CA VAL A 54 13.84 6.58 -25.69
C VAL A 54 12.45 6.56 -25.06
N ALA A 55 11.80 7.72 -25.03
CA ALA A 55 10.45 7.93 -24.53
C ALA A 55 9.48 8.22 -25.70
N ASP A 56 8.18 8.23 -25.42
CA ASP A 56 7.13 8.62 -26.37
C ASP A 56 7.13 10.14 -26.70
N ALA A 57 7.97 10.92 -26.02
CA ALA A 57 8.10 12.36 -26.17
C ALA A 57 9.55 12.81 -25.96
N PRO A 58 9.92 14.05 -26.38
CA PRO A 58 11.25 14.59 -26.14
C PRO A 58 11.65 14.56 -24.66
N VAL A 59 12.90 14.16 -24.41
CA VAL A 59 13.50 14.11 -23.07
C VAL A 59 14.64 15.11 -23.02
N SER A 60 14.64 15.96 -21.99
CA SER A 60 15.72 16.91 -21.71
C SER A 60 16.32 16.63 -20.34
N ILE A 61 17.65 16.55 -20.28
CA ILE A 61 18.39 16.51 -19.01
C ILE A 61 18.67 17.96 -18.63
N SER A 62 18.23 18.37 -17.43
CA SER A 62 18.43 19.72 -16.92
C SER A 62 19.64 19.80 -15.98
N ASN A 63 19.96 18.70 -15.28
CA ASN A 63 21.09 18.63 -14.37
C ASN A 63 21.68 17.22 -14.33
N ALA A 64 23.00 17.13 -14.21
CA ALA A 64 23.71 15.91 -13.88
C ALA A 64 24.88 16.23 -12.96
N SER A 65 24.81 15.77 -11.71
CA SER A 65 25.77 16.14 -10.67
C SER A 65 26.12 14.96 -9.77
N VAL A 66 27.35 14.96 -9.25
CA VAL A 66 27.74 13.95 -8.27
C VAL A 66 27.25 14.36 -6.89
N VAL A 67 26.52 13.47 -6.22
CA VAL A 67 26.01 13.65 -4.85
C VAL A 67 26.63 12.60 -3.94
N ALA A 68 27.15 13.03 -2.80
CA ALA A 68 27.73 12.14 -1.80
C ALA A 68 26.63 11.56 -0.90
N THR A 69 26.68 10.25 -0.64
CA THR A 69 25.82 9.59 0.35
C THR A 69 26.68 8.84 1.37
N PRO A 70 26.13 8.42 2.52
CA PRO A 70 26.84 7.58 3.49
C PRO A 70 27.35 6.24 2.94
N LYS A 71 26.88 5.82 1.75
CA LYS A 71 27.21 4.53 1.14
C LYS A 71 27.96 4.65 -0.20
N GLY A 72 28.37 5.86 -0.56
CA GLY A 72 29.11 6.14 -1.79
C GLY A 72 28.53 7.30 -2.57
N ASP A 73 29.24 7.67 -3.63
CA ASP A 73 28.85 8.77 -4.51
C ASP A 73 27.92 8.27 -5.62
N PHE A 74 26.94 9.10 -5.96
CA PHE A 74 25.95 8.85 -7.01
C PHE A 74 26.03 9.94 -8.06
N CYS A 75 25.83 9.60 -9.33
CA CYS A 75 25.44 10.56 -10.35
C CYS A 75 23.93 10.76 -10.28
N LYS A 76 23.50 11.94 -9.83
CA LYS A 76 22.12 12.38 -9.86
C LYS A 76 21.83 13.05 -11.19
N VAL A 77 20.88 12.52 -11.95
CA VAL A 77 20.40 13.07 -13.21
C VAL A 77 18.95 13.53 -13.03
N GLU A 78 18.69 14.79 -13.33
CA GLU A 78 17.35 15.37 -13.29
C GLU A 78 16.98 15.89 -14.68
N GLY A 79 15.69 15.84 -15.02
CA GLY A 79 15.23 16.27 -16.34
C GLY A 79 13.72 16.32 -16.47
N THR A 80 13.28 16.54 -17.71
CA THR A 80 11.87 16.56 -18.08
C THR A 80 11.62 15.65 -19.27
N ILE A 81 10.55 14.86 -19.19
CA ILE A 81 9.93 14.19 -20.33
C ILE A 81 8.71 15.01 -20.73
N ALA A 82 8.67 15.46 -21.98
CA ALA A 82 7.65 16.38 -22.43
C ALA A 82 6.22 15.80 -22.25
N PRO A 83 5.21 16.67 -22.00
CA PRO A 83 5.36 18.11 -21.84
C PRO A 83 5.86 18.54 -20.46
N ALA A 84 5.63 17.74 -19.40
CA ALA A 84 5.80 18.24 -18.03
C ALA A 84 6.27 17.23 -16.98
N ILE A 85 6.54 15.97 -17.34
CA ILE A 85 6.98 14.96 -16.35
C ILE A 85 8.41 15.28 -15.93
N GLY A 86 8.61 15.76 -14.71
CA GLY A 86 9.91 15.82 -14.08
C GLY A 86 10.37 14.44 -13.63
N PHE A 87 11.65 14.14 -13.79
CA PHE A 87 12.24 12.89 -13.29
C PHE A 87 13.56 13.13 -12.57
N GLU A 88 13.91 12.21 -11.67
CA GLU A 88 15.21 12.08 -11.01
C GLU A 88 15.69 10.63 -11.14
N VAL A 89 16.96 10.43 -11.50
CA VAL A 89 17.62 9.13 -11.53
C VAL A 89 18.97 9.23 -10.82
N ASP A 90 19.16 8.42 -9.79
CA ASP A 90 20.38 8.33 -9.00
C ASP A 90 21.14 7.04 -9.36
N LEU A 91 22.34 7.19 -9.93
CA LEU A 91 23.18 6.09 -10.39
C LEU A 91 24.48 5.98 -9.57
N PRO A 92 24.74 4.89 -8.82
CA PRO A 92 25.97 4.73 -8.05
C PRO A 92 27.22 4.83 -8.93
N LEU A 93 28.22 5.64 -8.56
CA LEU A 93 29.48 5.70 -9.32
C LEU A 93 30.27 4.39 -9.24
N LYS A 94 30.11 3.66 -8.12
CA LYS A 94 30.69 2.36 -7.84
C LYS A 94 29.67 1.50 -7.09
N GLY A 95 29.80 0.18 -7.18
CA GLY A 95 28.99 -0.74 -6.39
C GLY A 95 27.59 -1.03 -6.93
N TRP A 96 27.24 -0.55 -8.14
CA TRP A 96 25.96 -0.90 -8.76
C TRP A 96 25.90 -2.41 -9.07
N THR A 97 24.98 -3.14 -8.45
CA THR A 97 24.83 -4.60 -8.62
C THR A 97 23.80 -4.96 -9.68
N GLN A 98 23.80 -4.21 -10.80
CA GLN A 98 22.99 -4.49 -12.00
C GLN A 98 21.47 -4.42 -11.79
N ARG A 99 21.01 -3.71 -10.76
CA ARG A 99 19.59 -3.56 -10.42
C ARG A 99 19.08 -2.15 -10.59
N TYR A 100 17.86 -2.06 -11.09
CA TYR A 100 17.10 -0.83 -11.20
C TYR A 100 15.90 -0.89 -10.26
N LEU A 101 15.61 0.21 -9.57
CA LEU A 101 14.44 0.36 -8.70
C LEU A 101 13.75 1.71 -8.97
N GLN A 102 12.47 1.67 -9.32
CA GLN A 102 11.63 2.87 -9.34
C GLN A 102 10.77 2.93 -8.07
N GLY A 103 10.80 4.07 -7.39
CA GLY A 103 9.90 4.36 -6.28
C GLY A 103 8.60 4.97 -6.79
N GLY A 104 7.47 4.40 -6.40
CA GLY A 104 6.18 5.05 -6.56
C GLY A 104 6.01 6.18 -5.54
N CYS A 105 5.14 7.13 -5.85
CA CYS A 105 4.97 8.32 -5.03
C CYS A 105 3.73 8.18 -4.10
N GLY A 106 3.30 9.21 -3.37
CA GLY A 106 2.12 9.16 -2.49
C GLY A 106 1.17 10.35 -2.64
N GLY A 107 -0.13 10.13 -2.42
CA GLY A 107 -1.14 11.18 -2.60
C GLY A 107 -1.34 11.52 -4.07
N LEU A 108 -1.22 12.80 -4.45
CA LEU A 108 -1.45 13.30 -5.81
C LEU A 108 -0.17 13.90 -6.42
N CYS A 109 1.01 13.35 -6.15
CA CYS A 109 2.35 13.98 -6.41
C CYS A 109 2.50 14.63 -7.78
N GLY A 110 3.40 15.58 -8.05
CA GLY A 110 3.85 16.71 -7.22
C GLY A 110 5.37 16.94 -7.14
N MET A 111 6.18 15.87 -7.08
CA MET A 111 7.63 15.96 -6.80
C MET A 111 8.44 14.80 -7.38
N THR A 112 9.68 15.06 -7.79
CA THR A 112 10.58 14.07 -8.43
C THR A 112 11.40 13.21 -7.47
N ARG A 113 11.18 13.34 -6.16
CA ARG A 113 12.13 12.82 -5.17
C ARG A 113 12.21 11.31 -5.19
N VAL A 114 13.44 10.82 -5.13
CA VAL A 114 13.75 9.41 -4.99
C VAL A 114 13.63 8.98 -3.53
N GLY A 115 13.01 7.83 -3.30
CA GLY A 115 12.96 7.19 -1.98
C GLY A 115 12.60 5.71 -2.11
N ILE A 116 13.23 4.89 -1.26
CA ILE A 116 12.95 3.45 -1.20
C ILE A 116 12.09 3.16 0.03
N SER A 117 10.84 2.78 -0.18
CA SER A 117 9.89 2.42 0.87
C SER A 117 10.00 0.93 1.25
N ASN A 118 9.68 0.61 2.50
CA ASN A 118 9.52 -0.76 2.99
C ASN A 118 10.66 -1.74 2.60
N ALA A 119 11.92 -1.28 2.73
CA ALA A 119 13.12 -2.06 2.38
C ALA A 119 14.20 -1.99 3.48
N GLY A 120 13.79 -1.78 4.73
CA GLY A 120 14.73 -1.47 5.84
C GLY A 120 15.62 -2.62 6.31
N ARG A 121 15.55 -3.78 5.64
CA ARG A 121 16.49 -4.91 5.80
C ARG A 121 17.13 -5.34 4.49
N CYS A 122 16.81 -4.68 3.37
CA CYS A 122 17.31 -5.03 2.05
C CYS A 122 18.75 -4.55 1.90
N GLY A 123 19.70 -5.48 1.98
CA GLY A 123 21.13 -5.21 1.88
C GLY A 123 21.50 -4.29 0.71
N PRO A 124 21.13 -4.61 -0.54
CA PRO A 124 21.46 -3.80 -1.70
C PRO A 124 20.86 -2.38 -1.64
N ALA A 125 19.63 -2.22 -1.11
CA ALA A 125 19.00 -0.91 -0.94
C ALA A 125 19.64 -0.08 0.20
N LEU A 126 20.07 -0.74 1.27
CA LEU A 126 20.78 -0.13 2.40
C LEU A 126 22.23 0.24 2.06
N ASN A 127 22.82 -0.41 1.06
CA ASN A 127 24.21 -0.22 0.66
C ASN A 127 24.37 0.60 -0.63
N GLY A 128 23.28 1.12 -1.20
CA GLY A 128 23.35 1.96 -2.38
C GLY A 128 23.75 1.21 -3.65
N GLU A 129 23.32 -0.03 -3.79
CA GLU A 129 23.70 -0.91 -4.89
C GLU A 129 22.69 -0.89 -6.07
N PHE A 130 21.61 -0.12 -5.93
CA PHE A 130 20.61 0.11 -6.97
C PHE A 130 20.87 1.40 -7.72
N VAL A 131 20.51 1.41 -9.01
CA VAL A 131 20.08 2.66 -9.65
C VAL A 131 18.64 2.90 -9.22
N VAL A 132 18.32 4.11 -8.77
CA VAL A 132 17.00 4.44 -8.24
C VAL A 132 16.40 5.62 -9.01
N SER A 133 15.11 5.57 -9.35
CA SER A 133 14.41 6.69 -9.99
C SER A 133 13.08 7.05 -9.32
N GLY A 134 12.64 8.27 -9.58
CA GLY A 134 11.35 8.83 -9.19
C GLY A 134 10.90 9.91 -10.19
N ASN A 135 9.63 10.26 -10.16
CA ASN A 135 9.07 11.29 -11.04
C ASN A 135 7.92 12.04 -10.35
N ASP A 136 7.57 13.21 -10.89
CA ASP A 136 6.54 14.10 -10.34
C ASP A 136 5.15 13.89 -10.95
N MET A 137 4.96 12.82 -11.71
CA MET A 137 3.69 12.46 -12.34
C MET A 137 3.09 13.56 -13.24
N GLY A 138 3.94 14.39 -13.86
CA GLY A 138 3.54 15.39 -14.85
C GLY A 138 3.25 16.77 -14.29
N HIS A 139 3.47 16.99 -12.99
CA HIS A 139 3.24 18.30 -12.39
C HIS A 139 4.02 18.54 -11.10
N LYS A 140 4.25 19.83 -10.82
CA LYS A 140 4.87 20.29 -9.57
C LYS A 140 3.78 20.80 -8.63
N GLY A 141 3.81 20.35 -7.39
CA GLY A 141 2.80 20.72 -6.41
C GLY A 141 3.19 20.31 -5.00
N SER A 142 2.64 21.04 -4.02
CA SER A 142 2.69 20.63 -2.62
C SER A 142 1.82 19.39 -2.42
N MET A 143 2.25 18.44 -1.57
CA MET A 143 1.41 17.30 -1.14
C MET A 143 0.28 17.72 -0.20
N THR A 144 0.21 18.99 0.17
CA THR A 144 -0.80 19.57 1.06
C THR A 144 -1.33 20.88 0.49
N GLY A 145 -2.60 21.16 0.74
CA GLY A 145 -3.21 22.46 0.49
C GLY A 145 -4.20 22.47 -0.68
N PRO A 146 -4.87 23.60 -0.90
CA PRO A 146 -6.01 23.69 -1.82
C PRO A 146 -5.63 23.48 -3.29
N ASP A 147 -4.40 23.78 -3.66
CA ASP A 147 -3.93 23.69 -5.06
C ASP A 147 -3.40 22.31 -5.44
N GLN A 148 -3.37 21.36 -4.49
CA GLN A 148 -2.78 20.02 -4.68
C GLN A 148 -3.36 19.28 -5.90
N ALA A 149 -4.65 19.43 -6.16
CA ALA A 149 -5.33 18.75 -7.26
C ALA A 149 -5.49 19.63 -8.52
N SER A 150 -4.99 20.87 -8.52
CA SER A 150 -5.23 21.85 -9.60
C SER A 150 -4.69 21.40 -10.97
N PHE A 151 -3.69 20.52 -11.01
CA PHE A 151 -3.22 19.89 -12.24
C PHE A 151 -4.33 19.14 -12.99
N GLY A 152 -5.39 18.72 -12.28
CA GLY A 152 -6.59 18.14 -12.85
C GLY A 152 -7.34 19.06 -13.81
N ALA A 153 -7.02 20.35 -13.93
CA ALA A 153 -7.55 21.19 -15.00
C ALA A 153 -6.93 20.86 -16.39
N ASP A 154 -5.81 20.14 -16.43
CA ASP A 154 -5.06 19.82 -17.66
C ASP A 154 -5.22 18.32 -18.00
N PRO A 155 -5.87 17.98 -19.13
CA PRO A 155 -6.06 16.59 -19.56
C PRO A 155 -4.76 15.79 -19.68
N GLN A 156 -3.66 16.40 -20.13
CA GLN A 156 -2.40 15.69 -20.31
C GLN A 156 -1.76 15.36 -18.96
N LYS A 157 -1.82 16.29 -17.99
CA LYS A 157 -1.33 16.02 -16.63
C LYS A 157 -2.13 14.93 -15.93
N ARG A 158 -3.43 14.80 -16.22
CA ARG A 158 -4.24 13.67 -15.76
C ARG A 158 -3.73 12.34 -16.31
N ILE A 159 -3.35 12.29 -17.59
CA ILE A 159 -2.77 11.09 -18.22
C ILE A 159 -1.40 10.74 -17.62
N ASP A 160 -0.56 11.76 -17.43
CA ASP A 160 0.75 11.62 -16.80
C ASP A 160 0.61 11.04 -15.39
N PHE A 161 -0.32 11.57 -14.59
CA PHE A 161 -0.66 11.05 -13.26
C PHE A 161 -1.30 9.65 -13.27
N ALA A 162 -2.14 9.38 -14.25
CA ALA A 162 -2.87 8.12 -14.29
C ALA A 162 -1.96 6.93 -14.55
N TYR A 163 -1.08 7.01 -15.55
CA TYR A 163 -0.27 5.86 -15.96
C TYR A 163 1.01 6.22 -16.72
N ARG A 164 1.09 7.38 -17.39
CA ARG A 164 2.16 7.60 -18.38
C ARG A 164 3.51 7.90 -17.73
N ALA A 165 3.56 8.65 -16.63
CA ALA A 165 4.81 9.15 -16.10
C ALA A 165 5.78 8.04 -15.67
N ASN A 166 5.28 7.02 -14.98
CA ASN A 166 6.10 5.91 -14.49
C ASN A 166 6.77 5.12 -15.62
N HIS A 167 6.00 4.71 -16.62
CA HIS A 167 6.52 4.04 -17.81
C HIS A 167 7.60 4.85 -18.51
N GLN A 168 7.33 6.15 -18.77
CA GLN A 168 8.29 7.00 -19.48
C GLN A 168 9.58 7.20 -18.66
N THR A 169 9.48 7.35 -17.34
CA THR A 169 10.67 7.39 -16.46
C THR A 169 11.43 6.07 -16.46
N ALA A 170 10.74 4.91 -16.49
CA ALA A 170 11.38 3.61 -16.57
C ALA A 170 12.21 3.44 -17.86
N LEU A 171 11.67 3.88 -19.00
CA LEU A 171 12.40 3.87 -20.28
C LEU A 171 13.65 4.77 -20.23
N VAL A 172 13.51 5.99 -19.69
CA VAL A 172 14.62 6.94 -19.54
C VAL A 172 15.70 6.40 -18.60
N ALA A 173 15.32 5.88 -17.43
CA ALA A 173 16.26 5.31 -16.48
C ALA A 173 17.03 4.13 -17.09
N LYS A 174 16.34 3.21 -17.78
CA LYS A 174 16.99 2.07 -18.47
C LYS A 174 17.99 2.53 -19.55
N ALA A 175 17.68 3.60 -20.29
CA ALA A 175 18.60 4.18 -21.27
C ALA A 175 19.82 4.81 -20.61
N LEU A 176 19.63 5.58 -19.52
CA LEU A 176 20.72 6.17 -18.74
C LEU A 176 21.62 5.10 -18.12
N ILE A 177 21.05 4.02 -17.58
CA ILE A 177 21.79 2.86 -17.06
C ILE A 177 22.69 2.27 -18.14
N LYS A 178 22.12 1.99 -19.32
CA LYS A 178 22.88 1.43 -20.44
C LYS A 178 24.01 2.36 -20.90
N ALA A 179 23.77 3.66 -20.95
CA ALA A 179 24.79 4.64 -21.31
C ALA A 179 25.89 4.75 -20.24
N PHE A 180 25.52 4.69 -18.96
CA PHE A 180 26.45 4.93 -17.85
C PHE A 180 27.35 3.73 -17.54
N TYR A 181 26.79 2.51 -17.59
CA TYR A 181 27.49 1.28 -17.23
C TYR A 181 27.83 0.38 -18.43
N GLY A 182 27.41 0.75 -19.65
CA GLY A 182 27.66 -0.02 -20.87
C GLY A 182 26.79 -1.27 -21.03
N GLN A 183 25.86 -1.53 -20.10
CA GLN A 183 24.97 -2.69 -20.11
C GLN A 183 23.60 -2.36 -19.49
N PRO A 184 22.52 -3.07 -19.88
CA PRO A 184 21.23 -2.90 -19.23
C PRO A 184 21.25 -3.40 -17.77
N ALA A 185 20.28 -2.96 -16.98
CA ALA A 185 19.98 -3.62 -15.71
C ALA A 185 19.59 -5.08 -15.97
N ARG A 186 20.03 -5.99 -15.09
CA ARG A 186 19.64 -7.40 -15.12
C ARG A 186 18.25 -7.61 -14.53
N PHE A 187 17.92 -6.83 -13.50
CA PHE A 187 16.61 -6.85 -12.86
C PHE A 187 16.10 -5.43 -12.63
N ALA A 188 14.81 -5.21 -12.86
CA ALA A 188 14.10 -3.98 -12.61
C ALA A 188 12.94 -4.20 -11.62
N TYR A 189 12.85 -3.31 -10.64
CA TYR A 189 11.86 -3.36 -9.56
C TYR A 189 11.04 -2.08 -9.47
N PHE A 190 9.78 -2.23 -9.09
CA PHE A 190 8.93 -1.11 -8.67
C PHE A 190 8.42 -1.36 -7.25
N VAL A 191 8.54 -0.36 -6.37
CA VAL A 191 7.99 -0.42 -5.00
C VAL A 191 7.24 0.87 -4.71
N GLY A 192 5.99 0.74 -4.27
CA GLY A 192 5.19 1.89 -3.87
C GLY A 192 4.08 1.50 -2.91
N CYS A 193 3.58 2.50 -2.17
CA CYS A 193 2.44 2.34 -1.28
C CYS A 193 1.43 3.48 -1.48
N SER A 194 0.14 3.25 -1.22
CA SER A 194 -0.93 4.25 -1.48
C SER A 194 -1.13 4.49 -2.98
N ASP A 195 -0.99 5.74 -3.45
CA ASP A 195 -0.93 6.03 -4.89
C ASP A 195 0.22 5.29 -5.56
N GLY A 196 1.40 5.22 -4.92
CA GLY A 196 2.51 4.39 -5.38
C GLY A 196 2.15 2.90 -5.46
N GLY A 197 1.22 2.42 -4.64
CA GLY A 197 0.67 1.07 -4.78
C GLY A 197 -0.25 0.94 -6.00
N ARG A 198 -1.05 1.97 -6.30
CA ARG A 198 -1.85 2.05 -7.53
C ARG A 198 -0.94 2.11 -8.76
N GLU A 199 0.09 2.94 -8.74
CA GLU A 199 1.14 3.03 -9.76
C GLU A 199 1.80 1.67 -9.99
N ALA A 200 2.21 0.97 -8.93
CA ALA A 200 2.79 -0.37 -8.99
C ALA A 200 1.86 -1.36 -9.73
N LEU A 201 0.57 -1.37 -9.36
CA LEU A 201 -0.42 -2.18 -10.06
C LEU A 201 -0.63 -1.73 -11.51
N MET A 202 -0.60 -0.43 -11.78
CA MET A 202 -0.77 0.14 -13.10
C MET A 202 0.36 -0.28 -14.05
N GLU A 203 1.61 -0.27 -13.59
CA GLU A 203 2.76 -0.77 -14.35
C GLU A 203 2.60 -2.27 -14.65
N ALA A 204 2.21 -3.08 -13.65
CA ALA A 204 1.99 -4.51 -13.86
C ALA A 204 0.86 -4.81 -14.87
N GLN A 205 -0.16 -3.96 -14.93
CA GLN A 205 -1.34 -4.14 -15.79
C GLN A 205 -1.14 -3.58 -17.21
N ARG A 206 -0.49 -2.42 -17.35
CA ARG A 206 -0.38 -1.69 -18.62
C ARG A 206 0.99 -1.81 -19.28
N TYR A 207 2.04 -1.85 -18.48
CA TYR A 207 3.43 -1.86 -18.94
C TYR A 207 4.18 -3.05 -18.35
N PRO A 208 3.71 -4.26 -18.65
CA PRO A 208 4.14 -5.42 -17.93
C PRO A 208 5.65 -5.70 -18.18
N ASP A 209 6.21 -5.17 -19.28
CA ASP A 209 7.64 -5.22 -19.67
C ASP A 209 8.57 -4.31 -18.84
N ASP A 210 8.02 -3.45 -17.98
CA ASP A 210 8.85 -2.47 -17.29
C ASP A 210 9.62 -3.04 -16.10
N PHE A 211 9.03 -3.99 -15.38
CA PHE A 211 9.61 -4.50 -14.14
C PHE A 211 9.50 -6.03 -14.02
N ASP A 212 10.57 -6.64 -13.52
CA ASP A 212 10.64 -8.06 -13.17
C ASP A 212 9.95 -8.33 -11.83
N GLY A 213 9.98 -7.36 -10.91
CA GLY A 213 9.34 -7.45 -9.60
C GLY A 213 8.59 -6.18 -9.24
N VAL A 214 7.36 -6.34 -8.73
CA VAL A 214 6.52 -5.23 -8.28
C VAL A 214 6.06 -5.48 -6.84
N ALA A 215 6.22 -4.50 -5.95
CA ALA A 215 5.55 -4.50 -4.64
C ALA A 215 4.53 -3.36 -4.57
N ALA A 216 3.26 -3.73 -4.40
CA ALA A 216 2.14 -2.81 -4.28
C ALA A 216 1.61 -2.82 -2.85
N GLY A 217 1.87 -1.76 -2.09
CA GLY A 217 1.36 -1.57 -0.74
C GLY A 217 0.09 -0.73 -0.71
N ALA A 218 -0.91 -1.14 0.06
CA ALA A 218 -2.17 -0.42 0.27
C ALA A 218 -2.64 0.35 -0.99
N PRO A 219 -2.81 -0.32 -2.14
CA PRO A 219 -2.95 0.37 -3.42
C PRO A 219 -4.29 1.10 -3.51
N ALA A 220 -4.26 2.35 -3.99
CA ALA A 220 -5.44 3.10 -4.40
C ALA A 220 -6.07 2.55 -5.70
N ALA A 221 -6.27 1.22 -5.78
CA ALA A 221 -6.62 0.50 -7.01
C ALA A 221 -7.97 0.95 -7.60
N LEU A 222 -8.93 1.29 -6.74
CA LEU A 222 -10.20 1.92 -7.11
C LEU A 222 -10.18 3.42 -6.81
N PHE A 223 -9.20 4.13 -7.36
CA PHE A 223 -8.89 5.54 -7.07
C PHE A 223 -10.15 6.43 -7.06
N GLN A 224 -11.09 6.21 -7.98
CA GLN A 224 -12.22 7.09 -8.21
C GLN A 224 -13.18 7.00 -7.03
N LEU A 225 -13.55 5.78 -6.64
CA LEU A 225 -14.51 5.57 -5.57
C LEU A 225 -13.88 5.70 -4.19
N GLN A 226 -12.60 5.35 -4.06
CA GLN A 226 -11.81 5.57 -2.85
C GLN A 226 -11.75 7.06 -2.52
N ASN A 227 -11.31 7.90 -3.47
CA ASN A 227 -11.16 9.34 -3.29
C ASN A 227 -12.45 10.14 -3.45
N SER A 228 -13.61 9.50 -3.67
CA SER A 228 -14.91 10.16 -3.69
C SER A 228 -15.85 9.57 -2.65
N LEU A 229 -16.65 8.55 -3.02
CA LEU A 229 -17.72 8.02 -2.19
C LEU A 229 -17.25 7.51 -0.83
N TYR A 230 -16.11 6.81 -0.75
CA TYR A 230 -15.62 6.29 0.53
C TYR A 230 -15.23 7.43 1.50
N HIS A 231 -14.35 8.34 1.09
CA HIS A 231 -13.94 9.45 1.95
C HIS A 231 -15.07 10.45 2.22
N ALA A 232 -15.93 10.74 1.24
CA ALA A 232 -17.09 11.60 1.44
C ALA A 232 -18.06 11.00 2.45
N TRP A 233 -18.29 9.68 2.41
CA TRP A 233 -19.14 8.98 3.38
C TRP A 233 -18.58 9.10 4.80
N ASN A 234 -17.27 8.93 4.98
CA ASN A 234 -16.62 9.07 6.29
C ASN A 234 -16.80 10.46 6.91
N VAL A 235 -17.11 11.48 6.10
CA VAL A 235 -17.44 12.83 6.55
C VAL A 235 -18.94 12.97 6.80
N VAL A 236 -19.77 12.76 5.78
CA VAL A 236 -21.21 13.07 5.86
C VAL A 236 -21.94 12.13 6.83
N ALA A 237 -21.49 10.89 6.99
CA ALA A 237 -22.09 9.94 7.92
C ALA A 237 -21.88 10.34 9.38
N ASN A 238 -20.87 11.16 9.66
CA ASN A 238 -20.49 11.66 10.98
C ASN A 238 -21.04 13.05 11.29
N GLN A 239 -21.76 13.69 10.36
CA GLN A 239 -22.22 15.07 10.52
C GLN A 239 -23.73 15.15 10.73
N ARG A 240 -24.15 16.10 11.58
CA ARG A 240 -25.54 16.54 11.69
C ARG A 240 -25.88 17.49 10.54
N ALA A 241 -27.17 17.81 10.41
CA ALA A 241 -27.66 18.74 9.39
C ALA A 241 -27.05 20.16 9.49
N ASP A 242 -26.57 20.56 10.67
CA ASP A 242 -25.86 21.84 10.87
C ASP A 242 -24.35 21.75 10.55
N GLY A 243 -23.87 20.60 10.10
CA GLY A 243 -22.47 20.33 9.79
C GLY A 243 -21.60 19.95 11.00
N SER A 244 -22.15 19.90 12.22
CA SER A 244 -21.39 19.49 13.39
C SER A 244 -21.10 18.00 13.40
N ASN A 245 -19.86 17.62 13.73
CA ASN A 245 -19.43 16.23 13.84
C ASN A 245 -19.91 15.59 15.15
N ILE A 246 -20.24 14.30 15.09
CA ILE A 246 -20.86 13.52 16.17
C ILE A 246 -19.79 12.71 16.92
N LEU A 247 -19.14 11.77 16.23
CA LEU A 247 -18.07 10.92 16.75
C LEU A 247 -16.71 11.60 16.50
N LEU A 248 -15.93 11.74 17.56
CA LEU A 248 -14.65 12.48 17.56
C LEU A 248 -13.47 11.55 17.91
N GLN A 249 -12.26 11.98 17.55
CA GLN A 249 -11.04 11.19 17.71
C GLN A 249 -10.84 10.65 19.14
N ASN A 250 -11.12 11.46 20.16
CA ASN A 250 -10.94 11.10 21.56
C ASN A 250 -11.91 10.02 22.07
N ARG A 251 -12.90 9.63 21.27
CA ARG A 251 -13.91 8.61 21.59
C ARG A 251 -13.56 7.23 21.03
N LEU A 252 -12.67 7.15 20.03
CA LEU A 252 -12.33 5.93 19.31
C LEU A 252 -11.73 4.85 20.22
N GLY A 253 -10.99 5.23 21.26
CA GLY A 253 -10.48 4.29 22.25
C GLY A 253 -11.56 3.52 23.03
N ILE A 254 -12.77 4.09 23.17
CA ILE A 254 -13.90 3.41 23.80
C ILE A 254 -14.42 2.30 22.86
N LEU A 255 -14.64 2.64 21.59
CA LEU A 255 -15.10 1.69 20.58
C LEU A 255 -14.10 0.55 20.39
N HIS A 256 -12.82 0.88 20.21
CA HIS A 256 -11.75 -0.10 20.01
C HIS A 256 -11.68 -1.14 21.13
N ARG A 257 -11.76 -0.71 22.40
CA ARG A 257 -11.79 -1.64 23.54
C ARG A 257 -12.99 -2.56 23.52
N ALA A 258 -14.17 -2.05 23.14
CA ALA A 258 -15.38 -2.87 23.03
C ALA A 258 -15.25 -3.91 21.90
N VAL A 259 -14.65 -3.52 20.77
CA VAL A 259 -14.38 -4.42 19.63
C VAL A 259 -13.42 -5.53 20.03
N LEU A 260 -12.28 -5.21 20.66
CA LEU A 260 -11.31 -6.24 21.12
C LEU A 260 -11.87 -7.17 22.21
N ALA A 261 -12.90 -6.74 22.94
CA ALA A 261 -13.57 -7.60 23.92
C ALA A 261 -14.50 -8.65 23.27
N HIS A 262 -14.98 -8.41 22.05
CA HIS A 262 -15.96 -9.27 21.36
C HIS A 262 -15.42 -9.96 20.11
N CYS A 263 -14.35 -9.43 19.51
CA CYS A 263 -13.69 -10.03 18.34
C CYS A 263 -12.53 -10.93 18.76
N ALA A 264 -12.38 -12.06 18.08
CA ALA A 264 -11.23 -12.95 18.29
C ALA A 264 -9.98 -12.39 17.62
N GLU A 265 -8.89 -12.24 18.38
CA GLU A 265 -7.60 -11.80 17.84
C GLU A 265 -6.99 -12.84 16.86
N GLY A 266 -7.31 -14.12 17.01
CA GLY A 266 -6.95 -15.18 16.06
C GLY A 266 -5.50 -15.69 16.17
N SER A 267 -4.59 -14.89 16.74
CA SER A 267 -3.18 -15.26 16.94
C SER A 267 -2.96 -16.25 18.10
N GLY A 268 -3.89 -16.32 19.06
CA GLY A 268 -3.70 -17.04 20.32
C GLY A 268 -2.94 -16.24 21.39
N VAL A 269 -2.53 -15.00 21.07
CA VAL A 269 -1.92 -14.05 22.01
C VAL A 269 -2.87 -12.88 22.20
N LYS A 270 -2.89 -12.32 23.42
CA LYS A 270 -3.65 -11.12 23.77
C LYS A 270 -2.79 -9.88 23.58
N ASP A 271 -2.56 -9.49 22.33
CA ASP A 271 -1.74 -8.35 21.93
C ASP A 271 -2.55 -7.18 21.32
N GLY A 272 -3.88 -7.33 21.27
CA GLY A 272 -4.81 -6.32 20.78
C GLY A 272 -4.95 -6.29 19.25
N LEU A 273 -4.41 -7.29 18.55
CA LEU A 273 -4.38 -7.31 17.10
C LEU A 273 -5.34 -8.35 16.53
N LEU A 274 -6.30 -7.91 15.72
CA LEU A 274 -7.15 -8.81 14.96
C LEU A 274 -6.40 -9.33 13.73
N GLN A 275 -6.01 -10.60 13.75
CA GLN A 275 -5.38 -11.27 12.60
C GLN A 275 -6.33 -11.40 11.40
N ASP A 276 -7.63 -11.48 11.68
CA ASP A 276 -8.68 -11.70 10.69
C ASP A 276 -9.93 -10.86 11.02
N PRO A 277 -9.88 -9.53 10.79
CA PRO A 277 -10.94 -8.62 11.20
C PRO A 277 -12.27 -8.89 10.48
N LEU A 278 -12.23 -9.39 9.25
CA LEU A 278 -13.43 -9.73 8.47
C LEU A 278 -14.22 -10.91 9.06
N SER A 279 -13.59 -11.74 9.90
CA SER A 279 -14.29 -12.80 10.62
C SER A 279 -15.15 -12.26 11.78
N CYS A 280 -14.93 -11.01 12.22
CA CYS A 280 -15.70 -10.41 13.28
C CYS A 280 -16.97 -9.73 12.74
N LYS A 281 -18.13 -10.19 13.22
CA LYS A 281 -19.40 -9.49 13.04
C LYS A 281 -19.51 -8.37 14.08
N VAL A 282 -18.91 -7.23 13.75
CA VAL A 282 -18.87 -6.08 14.67
C VAL A 282 -20.28 -5.52 14.93
N ASP A 283 -20.58 -5.23 16.21
CA ASP A 283 -21.74 -4.42 16.59
C ASP A 283 -21.28 -3.25 17.49
N PRO A 284 -21.28 -2.00 16.99
CA PRO A 284 -20.88 -0.84 17.78
C PRO A 284 -21.71 -0.62 19.05
N ALA A 285 -22.90 -1.24 19.16
CA ALA A 285 -23.73 -1.17 20.35
C ALA A 285 -23.05 -1.79 21.58
N TRP A 286 -22.01 -2.63 21.42
CA TRP A 286 -21.17 -3.11 22.52
C TRP A 286 -20.52 -1.98 23.32
N ALA A 287 -20.32 -0.81 22.70
CA ALA A 287 -19.77 0.37 23.35
C ALA A 287 -20.85 1.32 23.90
N GLN A 288 -22.15 1.04 23.69
CA GLN A 288 -23.22 1.99 23.99
C GLN A 288 -23.41 2.19 25.49
N CYS A 289 -23.64 3.44 25.90
CA CYS A 289 -24.03 3.78 27.25
C CYS A 289 -25.40 3.19 27.60
N PRO A 290 -25.60 2.72 28.85
CA PRO A 290 -26.94 2.48 29.38
C PRO A 290 -27.82 3.73 29.25
N ALA A 291 -29.12 3.56 28.98
CA ALA A 291 -30.03 4.68 28.74
C ALA A 291 -30.09 5.72 29.88
N ALA A 292 -29.84 5.29 31.13
CA ALA A 292 -29.83 6.15 32.31
C ALA A 292 -28.43 6.72 32.67
N ALA A 293 -27.41 6.47 31.87
CA ALA A 293 -26.05 6.92 32.15
C ALA A 293 -25.95 8.45 32.11
N LYS A 294 -25.45 9.04 33.21
CA LYS A 294 -25.16 10.48 33.30
C LYS A 294 -23.70 10.80 32.98
N ASP A 295 -22.84 9.79 32.94
CA ASP A 295 -21.43 9.87 32.54
C ASP A 295 -21.21 9.00 31.31
N SER A 296 -20.65 9.59 30.25
CA SER A 296 -20.28 8.93 29.00
C SER A 296 -18.78 8.78 28.82
N SER A 297 -17.98 8.95 29.89
CA SER A 297 -16.51 8.87 29.82
C SER A 297 -15.98 7.49 29.36
N GLN A 298 -16.76 6.43 29.52
CA GLN A 298 -16.37 5.04 29.22
C GLN A 298 -17.28 4.32 28.20
N CYS A 299 -18.25 5.02 27.61
CA CYS A 299 -19.22 4.45 26.68
C CYS A 299 -19.63 5.50 25.64
N LEU A 300 -20.17 5.07 24.52
CA LEU A 300 -20.65 5.91 23.43
C LEU A 300 -22.14 6.19 23.57
N SER A 301 -22.56 7.40 23.22
CA SER A 301 -23.97 7.74 23.05
C SER A 301 -24.59 6.95 21.89
N ALA A 302 -25.92 6.87 21.86
CA ALA A 302 -26.63 6.22 20.75
C ALA A 302 -26.32 6.87 19.39
N GLU A 303 -26.12 8.19 19.36
CA GLU A 303 -25.77 8.92 18.14
C GLU A 303 -24.35 8.56 17.65
N GLU A 304 -23.38 8.49 18.56
CA GLU A 304 -22.01 8.05 18.26
C GLU A 304 -21.97 6.59 17.77
N VAL A 305 -22.75 5.71 18.38
CA VAL A 305 -22.90 4.30 17.97
C VAL A 305 -23.49 4.20 16.56
N ALA A 306 -24.49 5.03 16.25
CA ALA A 306 -25.10 5.09 14.92
C ALA A 306 -24.10 5.54 13.85
N VAL A 307 -23.22 6.49 14.16
CA VAL A 307 -22.12 6.87 13.26
C VAL A 307 -21.15 5.72 13.07
N ALA A 308 -20.67 5.12 14.16
CA ALA A 308 -19.72 4.00 14.09
C ALA A 308 -20.24 2.87 13.19
N ARG A 309 -21.55 2.56 13.31
CA ARG A 309 -22.21 1.57 12.44
C ARG A 309 -22.13 1.95 10.97
N LYS A 310 -22.50 3.19 10.62
CA LYS A 310 -22.39 3.69 9.24
C LYS A 310 -20.96 3.63 8.69
N LEU A 311 -19.94 3.88 9.52
CA LEU A 311 -18.54 3.83 9.08
C LEU A 311 -18.05 2.40 8.81
N TYR A 312 -18.45 1.41 9.62
CA TYR A 312 -18.20 -0.01 9.32
C TYR A 312 -18.96 -0.47 8.07
N ASP A 313 -20.23 -0.07 7.94
CA ASP A 313 -21.05 -0.45 6.80
C ASP A 313 -20.54 0.16 5.48
N GLY A 314 -19.99 1.37 5.53
CA GLY A 314 -19.67 2.15 4.33
C GLY A 314 -20.93 2.69 3.63
N PRO A 315 -20.78 3.37 2.48
CA PRO A 315 -21.90 3.99 1.78
C PRO A 315 -22.87 2.95 1.19
N LEU A 316 -24.13 3.08 1.60
CA LEU A 316 -25.28 2.33 1.10
C LEU A 316 -26.24 3.28 0.35
N ASP A 317 -26.86 2.80 -0.71
CA ASP A 317 -27.99 3.50 -1.33
C ASP A 317 -29.30 3.30 -0.53
N ALA A 318 -30.38 3.94 -0.97
CA ALA A 318 -31.70 3.83 -0.34
C ALA A 318 -32.30 2.41 -0.38
N ALA A 319 -31.81 1.54 -1.27
CA ALA A 319 -32.21 0.14 -1.38
C ALA A 319 -31.31 -0.79 -0.54
N GLY A 320 -30.30 -0.25 0.16
CA GLY A 320 -29.34 -1.02 0.96
C GLY A 320 -28.21 -1.65 0.15
N ARG A 321 -28.04 -1.29 -1.13
CA ARG A 321 -26.91 -1.77 -1.95
C ARG A 321 -25.65 -0.98 -1.61
N ARG A 322 -24.52 -1.70 -1.51
CA ARG A 322 -23.20 -1.12 -1.25
C ARG A 322 -22.69 -0.38 -2.50
N LEU A 323 -22.24 0.85 -2.31
CA LEU A 323 -21.65 1.65 -3.40
C LEU A 323 -20.13 1.49 -3.50
N THR A 324 -19.47 1.12 -2.40
CA THR A 324 -18.03 0.83 -2.32
C THR A 324 -17.81 -0.62 -1.89
N ILE A 325 -16.60 -1.14 -2.03
CA ILE A 325 -16.26 -2.54 -1.70
C ILE A 325 -16.52 -2.85 -0.22
N GLY A 326 -16.27 -1.90 0.67
CA GLY A 326 -16.50 -2.04 2.11
C GLY A 326 -16.21 -0.74 2.86
N GLY A 327 -16.65 -0.68 4.12
CA GLY A 327 -16.31 0.41 5.04
C GLY A 327 -14.99 0.16 5.78
N ALA A 328 -14.88 0.75 6.97
CA ALA A 328 -13.77 0.47 7.88
C ALA A 328 -13.85 -0.98 8.40
N LEU A 329 -12.68 -1.58 8.70
CA LEU A 329 -12.61 -2.92 9.30
C LEU A 329 -12.53 -2.85 10.83
N PRO A 330 -13.10 -3.81 11.57
CA PRO A 330 -12.92 -3.87 13.02
C PRO A 330 -11.43 -4.01 13.38
N GLY A 331 -11.03 -3.40 14.49
CA GLY A 331 -9.63 -3.28 14.91
C GLY A 331 -8.92 -2.04 14.34
N SER A 332 -9.50 -1.34 13.36
CA SER A 332 -8.92 -0.13 12.78
C SER A 332 -9.33 1.16 13.49
N GLU A 333 -10.15 1.10 14.54
CA GLU A 333 -10.87 2.26 15.10
C GLU A 333 -9.92 3.37 15.52
N LEU A 334 -8.77 3.03 16.08
CA LEU A 334 -7.78 4.03 16.52
C LEU A 334 -7.21 4.87 15.38
N GLN A 335 -7.30 4.37 14.15
CA GLN A 335 -6.79 4.98 12.94
C GLN A 335 -7.85 5.78 12.17
N TRP A 336 -9.12 5.73 12.58
CA TRP A 336 -10.20 6.42 11.87
C TRP A 336 -9.91 7.92 11.80
N MET A 337 -9.98 8.48 10.59
CA MET A 337 -9.70 9.89 10.30
C MET A 337 -10.86 10.78 10.73
N LEU A 338 -11.14 10.84 12.03
CA LEU A 338 -12.21 11.66 12.59
C LEU A 338 -11.69 13.03 13.04
N PRO A 339 -12.53 14.07 13.06
CA PRO A 339 -12.11 15.37 13.57
C PRO A 339 -11.93 15.34 15.10
N ASN A 340 -11.09 16.25 15.60
CA ASN A 340 -10.84 16.41 17.03
C ASN A 340 -11.93 17.21 17.77
N SER A 341 -12.83 17.88 17.05
CA SER A 341 -13.88 18.71 17.62
C SER A 341 -15.13 18.70 16.74
N ALA A 342 -16.27 19.10 17.32
CA ALA A 342 -17.55 19.15 16.60
C ALA A 342 -17.50 20.05 15.36
N ALA A 343 -16.74 21.15 15.39
CA ALA A 343 -16.57 22.05 14.25
C ALA A 343 -15.30 21.78 13.42
N GLY A 344 -14.56 20.72 13.73
CA GLY A 344 -13.31 20.37 13.06
C GLY A 344 -13.53 19.78 11.67
N LYS A 345 -12.49 19.81 10.85
CA LYS A 345 -12.42 19.08 9.57
C LYS A 345 -11.61 17.80 9.75
N SER A 346 -11.91 16.80 8.94
CA SER A 346 -11.11 15.56 8.85
C SER A 346 -10.28 15.54 7.58
N MET A 347 -9.26 14.69 7.56
CA MET A 347 -8.45 14.46 6.35
C MET A 347 -9.28 13.87 5.20
N SER A 348 -10.26 13.02 5.51
CA SER A 348 -11.19 12.49 4.50
C SER A 348 -12.00 13.60 3.81
N GLN A 349 -12.30 14.71 4.51
CA GLN A 349 -12.96 15.86 3.90
C GLN A 349 -12.10 16.51 2.82
N ASP A 350 -10.83 16.79 3.12
CA ASP A 350 -9.93 17.43 2.16
C ASP A 350 -9.67 16.49 0.96
N MET A 351 -9.44 15.19 1.21
CA MET A 351 -9.26 14.19 0.15
C MET A 351 -10.46 14.13 -0.81
N ALA A 352 -11.67 13.99 -0.26
CA ALA A 352 -12.88 13.87 -1.08
C ALA A 352 -13.21 15.16 -1.82
N SER A 353 -13.21 16.31 -1.14
CA SER A 353 -13.57 17.58 -1.75
C SER A 353 -12.62 17.97 -2.88
N LEU A 354 -11.30 17.79 -2.70
CA LEU A 354 -10.31 18.12 -3.73
C LEU A 354 -10.38 17.16 -4.92
N ALA A 355 -10.43 15.85 -4.67
CA ALA A 355 -10.50 14.87 -5.74
C ALA A 355 -11.79 15.04 -6.56
N ILE A 356 -12.95 15.17 -5.92
CA ILE A 356 -14.23 15.34 -6.63
C ILE A 356 -14.21 16.60 -7.50
N SER A 357 -13.64 17.69 -6.99
CA SER A 357 -13.59 18.97 -7.71
C SER A 357 -12.72 18.91 -8.97
N TYR A 358 -11.57 18.22 -8.91
CA TYR A 358 -10.53 18.35 -9.93
C TYR A 358 -10.19 17.08 -10.71
N LEU A 359 -10.41 15.88 -10.15
CA LEU A 359 -9.85 14.63 -10.71
C LEU A 359 -10.91 13.59 -11.03
N ILE A 360 -11.97 13.48 -10.24
CA ILE A 360 -12.95 12.38 -10.37
C ILE A 360 -13.85 12.57 -11.59
N LEU A 361 -14.26 13.81 -11.86
CA LEU A 361 -15.15 14.15 -12.97
C LEU A 361 -14.33 14.46 -14.25
N PRO A 362 -14.90 14.21 -15.45
CA PRO A 362 -14.20 14.52 -16.71
C PRO A 362 -13.77 15.98 -16.83
N GLN A 363 -14.57 16.90 -16.30
CA GLN A 363 -14.29 18.33 -16.24
C GLN A 363 -14.24 18.79 -14.79
N VAL A 364 -13.45 19.84 -14.52
CA VAL A 364 -13.37 20.45 -13.20
C VAL A 364 -14.75 21.01 -12.81
N ASP A 365 -15.24 20.64 -11.63
CA ASP A 365 -16.53 21.07 -11.10
C ASP A 365 -16.38 21.33 -9.59
N LEU A 366 -16.03 22.58 -9.24
CA LEU A 366 -15.79 22.99 -7.85
C LEU A 366 -17.04 22.89 -6.98
N ALA A 367 -18.24 22.97 -7.56
CA ALA A 367 -19.49 22.86 -6.82
C ALA A 367 -19.72 21.43 -6.31
N MET A 368 -19.32 20.42 -7.11
CA MET A 368 -19.38 19.01 -6.69
C MET A 368 -18.44 18.68 -5.53
N GLY A 369 -17.44 19.52 -5.25
CA GLY A 369 -16.59 19.41 -4.05
C GLY A 369 -17.31 19.65 -2.72
N ASN A 370 -18.55 20.19 -2.76
CA ASN A 370 -19.38 20.35 -1.57
C ASN A 370 -20.02 19.00 -1.17
N LEU A 371 -19.40 18.32 -0.21
CA LEU A 371 -19.81 16.98 0.22
C LEU A 371 -21.24 16.93 0.79
N GLN A 372 -21.78 18.03 1.33
CA GLN A 372 -23.16 18.08 1.85
C GLN A 372 -24.21 17.93 0.74
N GLN A 373 -23.84 18.20 -0.50
CA GLN A 373 -24.72 18.07 -1.67
C GLN A 373 -24.54 16.71 -2.38
N LEU A 374 -23.55 15.92 -1.95
CA LEU A 374 -23.25 14.64 -2.57
C LEU A 374 -24.31 13.61 -2.18
N ARG A 375 -24.90 12.97 -3.19
CA ARG A 375 -25.86 11.88 -2.99
C ARG A 375 -25.16 10.52 -3.08
N PHE A 376 -25.65 9.57 -2.31
CA PHE A 376 -25.17 8.18 -2.31
C PHE A 376 -26.20 7.32 -3.04
N ASP A 377 -26.21 7.44 -4.37
CA ASP A 377 -27.13 6.77 -5.29
C ASP A 377 -26.44 6.30 -6.57
N ASP A 378 -27.11 5.46 -7.36
CA ASP A 378 -26.58 4.91 -8.63
C ASP A 378 -26.18 6.01 -9.61
N ALA A 379 -26.98 7.08 -9.72
CA ALA A 379 -26.70 8.15 -10.67
C ALA A 379 -25.38 8.87 -10.33
N THR A 380 -25.14 9.13 -9.05
CA THR A 380 -23.91 9.75 -8.57
C THR A 380 -22.74 8.78 -8.70
N PHE A 381 -22.93 7.50 -8.40
CA PHE A 381 -21.93 6.46 -8.64
C PHE A 381 -21.48 6.45 -10.11
N GLN A 382 -22.43 6.38 -11.06
CA GLN A 382 -22.11 6.36 -12.49
C GLN A 382 -21.40 7.64 -12.93
N LYS A 383 -21.79 8.80 -12.39
CA LYS A 383 -21.12 10.09 -12.65
C LYS A 383 -19.66 10.08 -12.16
N LEU A 384 -19.40 9.58 -10.96
CA LEU A 384 -18.06 9.56 -10.36
C LEU A 384 -17.16 8.45 -10.93
N ALA A 385 -17.74 7.40 -11.50
CA ALA A 385 -16.99 6.29 -12.09
C ALA A 385 -16.58 6.52 -13.57
N GLN A 386 -16.96 7.62 -14.20
CA GLN A 386 -16.74 7.83 -15.65
C GLN A 386 -15.27 7.76 -16.08
N LEU A 387 -14.36 8.19 -15.21
CA LEU A 387 -12.93 8.12 -15.47
C LEU A 387 -12.28 6.84 -14.96
N ALA A 388 -13.04 5.86 -14.43
CA ALA A 388 -12.52 4.59 -13.91
C ALA A 388 -11.43 3.96 -14.81
N PRO A 389 -11.62 3.85 -16.14
CA PRO A 389 -10.60 3.26 -17.01
C PRO A 389 -9.27 4.01 -17.04
N LEU A 390 -9.27 5.30 -16.71
CA LEU A 390 -8.07 6.13 -16.65
C LEU A 390 -7.28 5.86 -15.36
N TYR A 391 -7.85 6.12 -14.17
CA TYR A 391 -7.08 6.05 -12.92
C TYR A 391 -7.15 4.72 -12.17
N ASN A 392 -8.20 3.88 -12.34
CA ASN A 392 -8.29 2.64 -11.58
C ASN A 392 -7.21 1.65 -12.03
N ALA A 393 -6.44 1.12 -11.07
CA ALA A 393 -5.50 0.02 -11.27
C ALA A 393 -6.15 -1.32 -10.89
N ALA A 394 -7.26 -1.66 -11.52
CA ALA A 394 -8.11 -2.79 -11.13
C ALA A 394 -8.24 -3.88 -12.21
N ASN A 395 -7.38 -3.86 -13.25
CA ASN A 395 -7.43 -4.86 -14.32
C ASN A 395 -6.96 -6.22 -13.78
N THR A 396 -7.83 -7.22 -13.80
CA THR A 396 -7.52 -8.55 -13.25
C THR A 396 -6.77 -9.45 -14.24
N ASN A 397 -6.66 -9.05 -15.51
CA ASN A 397 -5.92 -9.79 -16.52
C ASN A 397 -4.42 -9.47 -16.46
N LEU A 398 -3.71 -10.16 -15.57
CA LEU A 398 -2.25 -10.07 -15.42
C LEU A 398 -1.48 -11.12 -16.24
N LEU A 399 -2.11 -11.75 -17.24
CA LEU A 399 -1.47 -12.81 -18.02
C LEU A 399 -0.19 -12.34 -18.75
N PRO A 400 -0.10 -11.13 -19.33
CA PRO A 400 1.15 -10.62 -19.87
C PRO A 400 2.25 -10.44 -18.81
N PHE A 401 1.88 -10.03 -17.59
CA PHE A 401 2.80 -9.90 -16.46
C PHE A 401 3.36 -11.28 -16.04
N GLN A 402 2.46 -12.23 -15.83
CA GLN A 402 2.79 -13.61 -15.49
C GLN A 402 3.68 -14.29 -16.54
N ARG A 403 3.38 -14.13 -17.85
CA ARG A 403 4.09 -14.83 -18.94
C ARG A 403 5.56 -14.44 -19.08
N ARG A 404 5.94 -13.23 -18.67
CA ARG A 404 7.37 -12.85 -18.58
C ARG A 404 8.08 -13.44 -17.37
N GLY A 405 7.34 -14.03 -16.43
CA GLY A 405 7.88 -14.52 -15.18
C GLY A 405 8.00 -13.45 -14.10
N SER A 406 7.46 -12.24 -14.31
CA SER A 406 7.48 -11.16 -13.34
C SER A 406 6.72 -11.54 -12.06
N LYS A 407 7.12 -11.00 -10.91
CA LYS A 407 6.56 -11.32 -9.58
C LYS A 407 5.91 -10.10 -8.92
N LEU A 408 4.85 -10.33 -8.15
CA LEU A 408 4.06 -9.29 -7.48
C LEU A 408 3.84 -9.64 -6.00
N ILE A 409 4.30 -8.75 -5.11
CA ILE A 409 3.91 -8.76 -3.70
C ILE A 409 2.86 -7.67 -3.49
N LEU A 410 1.62 -8.08 -3.21
CA LEU A 410 0.54 -7.18 -2.79
C LEU A 410 0.50 -7.21 -1.27
N TRP A 411 0.46 -6.06 -0.62
CA TRP A 411 0.32 -6.01 0.83
C TRP A 411 -0.58 -4.88 1.29
N HIS A 412 -1.23 -5.03 2.45
CA HIS A 412 -2.13 -4.01 2.99
C HIS A 412 -2.17 -4.07 4.53
N GLY A 413 -2.08 -2.93 5.19
CA GLY A 413 -2.36 -2.81 6.62
C GLY A 413 -3.83 -3.01 6.93
N LEU A 414 -4.19 -3.93 7.84
CA LEU A 414 -5.59 -4.21 8.17
C LEU A 414 -6.27 -3.10 8.97
N ALA A 415 -5.49 -2.16 9.53
CA ALA A 415 -6.00 -0.96 10.18
C ALA A 415 -5.97 0.27 9.27
N ASP A 416 -5.76 0.10 7.96
CA ASP A 416 -5.79 1.19 6.99
C ASP A 416 -7.21 1.76 6.84
N THR A 417 -7.34 3.06 7.06
CA THR A 417 -8.59 3.81 6.90
C THR A 417 -8.52 4.82 5.77
N SER A 418 -7.32 5.03 5.21
CA SER A 418 -7.12 5.85 4.03
C SER A 418 -7.59 5.09 2.80
N ILE A 419 -7.29 3.79 2.75
CA ILE A 419 -7.74 2.89 1.70
C ILE A 419 -8.28 1.65 2.39
N THR A 420 -9.51 1.25 2.10
CA THR A 420 -10.07 0.06 2.77
C THR A 420 -9.33 -1.20 2.30
N PRO A 421 -8.85 -2.07 3.21
CA PRO A 421 -8.18 -3.32 2.83
C PRO A 421 -9.07 -4.26 2.01
N ALA A 422 -10.38 -4.07 2.08
CA ALA A 422 -11.36 -4.80 1.28
C ALA A 422 -11.11 -4.64 -0.23
N VAL A 423 -10.58 -3.50 -0.69
CA VAL A 423 -10.22 -3.28 -2.11
C VAL A 423 -9.12 -4.25 -2.56
N SER A 424 -8.06 -4.43 -1.76
CA SER A 424 -6.96 -5.34 -2.13
C SER A 424 -7.39 -6.80 -2.11
N LEU A 425 -8.26 -7.18 -1.17
CA LEU A 425 -8.86 -8.51 -1.14
C LEU A 425 -9.74 -8.78 -2.35
N ALA A 426 -10.64 -7.84 -2.69
CA ALA A 426 -11.51 -7.96 -3.85
C ALA A 426 -10.71 -8.04 -5.16
N TYR A 427 -9.66 -7.22 -5.30
CA TYR A 427 -8.76 -7.27 -6.46
C TYR A 427 -8.01 -8.60 -6.55
N TYR A 428 -7.38 -9.06 -5.46
CA TYR A 428 -6.67 -10.34 -5.45
C TYR A 428 -7.59 -11.51 -5.79
N GLN A 429 -8.79 -11.54 -5.21
CA GLN A 429 -9.80 -12.54 -5.54
C GLN A 429 -10.25 -12.45 -7.01
N GLY A 430 -10.39 -11.23 -7.56
CA GLY A 430 -10.69 -11.02 -8.97
C GLY A 430 -9.62 -11.57 -9.91
N VAL A 431 -8.33 -11.41 -9.56
CA VAL A 431 -7.21 -12.02 -10.30
C VAL A 431 -7.27 -13.56 -10.20
N GLN A 432 -7.55 -14.11 -9.02
CA GLN A 432 -7.73 -15.55 -8.84
C GLN A 432 -8.92 -16.10 -9.63
N GLN A 433 -10.02 -15.35 -9.73
CA GLN A 433 -11.17 -15.73 -10.55
C GLN A 433 -10.83 -15.71 -12.04
N GLN A 434 -10.04 -14.73 -12.49
CA GLN A 434 -9.65 -14.57 -13.89
C GLN A 434 -8.59 -15.60 -14.35
N LEU A 435 -7.59 -15.88 -13.52
CA LEU A 435 -6.42 -16.71 -13.91
C LEU A 435 -6.42 -18.10 -13.26
N GLY A 436 -7.19 -18.30 -12.19
CA GLY A 436 -7.14 -19.47 -11.33
C GLY A 436 -6.14 -19.31 -10.18
N ALA A 437 -6.51 -19.77 -8.98
CA ALA A 437 -5.71 -19.57 -7.76
C ALA A 437 -4.27 -20.09 -7.86
N ALA A 438 -4.07 -21.26 -8.47
CA ALA A 438 -2.72 -21.83 -8.64
C ALA A 438 -1.85 -21.02 -9.61
N ALA A 439 -2.44 -20.48 -10.69
CA ALA A 439 -1.74 -19.59 -11.60
C ALA A 439 -1.38 -18.28 -10.89
N THR A 440 -2.30 -17.70 -10.13
CA THR A 440 -2.04 -16.49 -9.35
C THR A 440 -0.91 -16.70 -8.34
N ASP A 441 -0.91 -17.78 -7.54
CA ASP A 441 0.14 -18.01 -6.53
C ASP A 441 1.56 -18.20 -7.14
N SER A 442 1.65 -18.58 -8.42
CA SER A 442 2.94 -18.70 -9.11
C SER A 442 3.67 -17.37 -9.32
N PHE A 443 2.95 -16.24 -9.26
CA PHE A 443 3.53 -14.92 -9.53
C PHE A 443 3.03 -13.79 -8.63
N MET A 444 1.92 -13.96 -7.89
CA MET A 444 1.31 -12.94 -7.07
C MET A 444 0.90 -13.47 -5.69
N ARG A 445 1.40 -12.83 -4.62
CA ARG A 445 1.03 -13.14 -3.22
C ARG A 445 0.50 -11.91 -2.50
N LEU A 446 -0.57 -12.09 -1.71
CA LEU A 446 -1.18 -11.07 -0.87
C LEU A 446 -0.77 -11.26 0.60
N PHE A 447 -0.30 -10.19 1.25
CA PHE A 447 0.02 -10.18 2.69
C PHE A 447 -0.79 -9.11 3.41
N LEU A 448 -1.56 -9.51 4.42
CA LEU A 448 -2.38 -8.59 5.23
C LEU A 448 -1.73 -8.40 6.59
N LEU A 449 -1.44 -7.16 6.96
CA LEU A 449 -0.65 -6.81 8.15
C LEU A 449 -1.58 -6.35 9.29
N PRO A 450 -1.80 -7.16 10.35
CA PRO A 450 -2.70 -6.82 11.46
C PRO A 450 -2.27 -5.55 12.21
N GLY A 451 -3.21 -4.64 12.46
CA GLY A 451 -2.98 -3.37 13.19
C GLY A 451 -2.07 -2.37 12.49
N VAL A 452 -1.56 -2.66 11.29
CA VAL A 452 -0.77 -1.68 10.52
C VAL A 452 -1.75 -0.72 9.85
N SER A 453 -1.49 0.58 10.02
CA SER A 453 -2.28 1.66 9.42
C SER A 453 -1.88 1.86 7.95
N HIS A 454 -2.21 3.02 7.38
CA HIS A 454 -1.89 3.34 6.00
C HIS A 454 -0.37 3.38 5.75
N CYS A 455 0.13 2.43 4.96
CA CYS A 455 1.55 2.26 4.57
C CYS A 455 2.58 2.04 5.70
N GLY A 456 2.17 2.15 6.95
CA GLY A 456 3.02 2.13 8.13
C GLY A 456 2.21 2.54 9.35
N GLY A 457 2.86 2.97 10.43
CA GLY A 457 2.15 3.38 11.66
C GLY A 457 1.24 2.29 12.24
N GLY A 458 0.22 2.71 12.99
CA GLY A 458 -0.70 1.78 13.65
C GLY A 458 -0.16 1.11 14.92
N ASP A 459 -0.99 0.26 15.51
CA ASP A 459 -0.70 -0.51 16.72
C ASP A 459 -0.02 -1.87 16.43
N GLY A 460 0.03 -2.25 15.15
CA GLY A 460 0.62 -3.48 14.64
C GLY A 460 2.16 -3.49 14.52
N TYR A 461 2.64 -4.48 13.77
CA TYR A 461 4.06 -4.67 13.42
C TYR A 461 4.29 -4.02 12.05
N ASN A 462 4.63 -2.73 12.06
CA ASN A 462 4.61 -1.89 10.86
C ASN A 462 5.93 -1.82 10.09
N GLN A 463 7.04 -2.27 10.69
CA GLN A 463 8.32 -2.34 9.99
C GLN A 463 8.31 -3.58 9.09
N VAL A 464 8.30 -3.38 7.78
CA VAL A 464 8.27 -4.47 6.80
C VAL A 464 9.34 -4.25 5.73
N ASP A 465 9.93 -5.35 5.29
CA ASP A 465 10.83 -5.42 4.13
C ASP A 465 10.14 -6.27 3.06
N VAL A 466 9.67 -5.62 2.01
CA VAL A 466 9.05 -6.29 0.85
C VAL A 466 10.01 -6.48 -0.30
N LEU A 467 11.14 -5.75 -0.32
CA LEU A 467 12.06 -5.75 -1.45
C LEU A 467 12.96 -6.97 -1.43
N SER A 468 13.51 -7.35 -0.27
CA SER A 468 14.31 -8.59 -0.15
C SER A 468 13.54 -9.84 -0.61
N PRO A 469 12.33 -10.15 -0.08
CA PRO A 469 11.58 -11.31 -0.54
C PRO A 469 11.12 -11.21 -2.01
N LEU A 470 10.86 -10.00 -2.52
CA LEU A 470 10.58 -9.80 -3.94
C LEU A 470 11.78 -10.19 -4.80
N MET A 471 12.99 -9.76 -4.43
CA MET A 471 14.24 -10.11 -5.11
C MET A 471 14.52 -11.62 -5.04
N ALA A 472 14.28 -12.26 -3.90
CA ALA A 472 14.41 -13.72 -3.78
C ALA A 472 13.51 -14.42 -4.80
N TRP A 473 12.29 -13.92 -4.95
CA TRP A 473 11.31 -14.51 -5.85
C TRP A 473 11.62 -14.27 -7.32
N THR A 474 12.03 -13.06 -7.69
CA THR A 474 12.36 -12.72 -9.08
C THR A 474 13.67 -13.37 -9.52
N GLU A 475 14.71 -13.31 -8.70
CA GLU A 475 16.08 -13.66 -9.09
C GLU A 475 16.38 -15.14 -8.86
N LEU A 476 15.79 -15.74 -7.81
CA LEU A 476 16.07 -17.12 -7.38
C LEU A 476 14.85 -18.04 -7.49
N GLN A 477 13.68 -17.52 -7.89
CA GLN A 477 12.40 -18.26 -7.90
C GLN A 477 11.97 -18.78 -6.53
N HIS A 478 12.45 -18.13 -5.45
CA HIS A 478 12.06 -18.45 -4.07
C HIS A 478 10.85 -17.59 -3.67
N ALA A 479 9.65 -18.14 -3.80
CA ALA A 479 8.42 -17.43 -3.44
C ALA A 479 8.33 -17.20 -1.91
N PRO A 480 7.94 -16.01 -1.44
CA PRO A 480 7.97 -15.66 -0.03
C PRO A 480 6.91 -16.42 0.78
N GLU A 481 7.33 -17.34 1.65
CA GLU A 481 6.44 -18.10 2.53
C GLU A 481 5.91 -17.27 3.70
N ALA A 482 6.61 -16.20 4.07
CA ALA A 482 6.18 -15.19 5.01
C ALA A 482 6.93 -13.88 4.80
N LEU A 483 6.35 -12.76 5.23
CA LEU A 483 7.06 -11.51 5.48
C LEU A 483 7.29 -11.38 6.98
N ILE A 484 8.54 -11.11 7.39
CA ILE A 484 8.81 -10.78 8.78
C ILE A 484 8.55 -9.30 8.98
N THR A 485 7.68 -8.99 9.94
CA THR A 485 7.36 -7.61 10.34
C THR A 485 7.87 -7.32 11.75
N GLY A 486 8.15 -6.04 12.02
CA GLY A 486 8.75 -5.57 13.25
C GLY A 486 7.90 -4.53 13.95
N LYS A 487 7.91 -4.55 15.29
CA LYS A 487 7.36 -3.49 16.14
C LYS A 487 8.51 -2.74 16.79
N LEU A 488 8.56 -1.43 16.58
CA LEU A 488 9.63 -0.58 17.09
C LEU A 488 9.65 -0.53 18.62
N ALA A 489 10.85 -0.45 19.20
CA ALA A 489 11.05 -0.29 20.64
C ALA A 489 10.47 1.05 21.13
N GLN A 490 10.70 2.12 20.36
CA GLN A 490 10.06 3.42 20.54
C GLN A 490 9.01 3.60 19.42
N PRO A 491 7.78 4.01 19.73
CA PRO A 491 6.78 4.25 18.70
C PRO A 491 7.26 5.35 17.74
N GLU A 492 7.17 5.10 16.44
CA GLU A 492 7.26 6.18 15.45
C GLU A 492 6.05 7.11 15.60
N PRO A 493 6.18 8.40 15.31
CA PRO A 493 5.02 9.25 15.11
C PRO A 493 4.19 8.64 13.98
N ASP A 494 2.96 8.25 14.28
CA ASP A 494 2.05 7.75 13.26
C ASP A 494 1.68 8.93 12.35
N PHE A 495 2.05 8.82 11.06
CA PHE A 495 1.90 9.89 10.08
C PHE A 495 0.43 10.25 9.79
N MET A 496 -0.50 9.36 10.16
CA MET A 496 -1.93 9.52 9.94
C MET A 496 -2.73 9.55 11.25
N ALA A 497 -2.12 9.18 12.40
CA ALA A 497 -2.82 9.31 13.67
C ALA A 497 -2.96 10.77 14.08
N GLY A 498 -4.13 11.09 14.61
CA GLY A 498 -4.26 12.16 15.59
C GLY A 498 -3.31 11.90 16.79
N PRO A 499 -3.09 12.91 17.65
CA PRO A 499 -2.22 12.76 18.81
C PRO A 499 -2.59 11.49 19.61
N PRO A 500 -1.60 10.83 20.25
CA PRO A 500 -1.83 9.57 20.95
C PRO A 500 -2.99 9.71 21.95
N PRO A 501 -3.71 8.62 22.28
CA PRO A 501 -4.70 8.65 23.34
C PRO A 501 -3.99 8.96 24.67
N GLY A 502 -3.82 10.24 24.95
CA GLY A 502 -3.46 10.71 26.27
C GLY A 502 -4.55 10.28 27.22
N LYS A 503 -4.14 9.83 28.41
CA LYS A 503 -5.02 9.72 29.58
C LYS A 503 -6.03 10.87 29.55
N LEU A 504 -7.32 10.54 29.71
CA LEU A 504 -8.43 11.49 29.83
C LEU A 504 -7.96 12.82 30.45
N PRO A 505 -8.20 13.98 29.83
CA PRO A 505 -7.67 15.23 30.35
C PRO A 505 -8.12 15.45 31.80
N ALA A 506 -7.18 15.71 32.70
CA ALA A 506 -7.51 16.41 33.93
C ALA A 506 -8.13 17.77 33.55
N LYS A 507 -9.24 18.13 34.21
CA LYS A 507 -10.05 19.33 33.93
C LYS A 507 -9.19 20.58 33.70
N GLY A 508 -9.46 21.31 32.60
CA GLY A 508 -9.16 22.75 32.51
C GLY A 508 -7.95 23.22 31.70
N LYS A 509 -7.53 22.54 30.61
CA LYS A 509 -6.56 23.12 29.66
C LYS A 509 -7.07 23.11 28.21
N PRO A 510 -6.89 24.22 27.44
CA PRO A 510 -7.36 24.32 26.06
C PRO A 510 -6.63 23.34 25.13
N GLY A 511 -7.38 22.81 24.16
CA GLY A 511 -7.00 21.70 23.28
C GLY A 511 -5.81 22.00 22.37
N LEU A 512 -5.04 20.95 22.09
CA LEU A 512 -3.92 20.93 21.16
C LEU A 512 -4.42 21.07 19.70
N ALA A 513 -3.57 21.67 18.87
CA ALA A 513 -3.80 22.09 17.49
C ALA A 513 -4.35 20.98 16.55
N PRO A 514 -5.07 21.34 15.47
CA PRO A 514 -5.66 20.39 14.51
C PRO A 514 -4.59 19.55 13.78
N PRO A 515 -4.94 18.35 13.28
CA PRO A 515 -4.03 17.53 12.50
C PRO A 515 -3.88 18.16 11.12
N THR A 516 -2.77 18.83 10.88
CA THR A 516 -2.27 19.06 9.53
C THR A 516 -1.52 17.80 9.08
N LEU A 517 -1.68 17.43 7.80
CA LEU A 517 -0.89 16.39 7.14
C LEU A 517 0.60 16.76 7.24
N HIS A 518 1.26 16.32 8.30
CA HIS A 518 2.70 16.34 8.41
C HIS A 518 3.22 15.05 7.76
N LEU A 519 3.07 14.94 6.45
CA LEU A 519 4.00 14.11 5.71
C LEU A 519 5.35 14.83 5.85
N PRO A 520 6.30 14.31 6.65
CA PRO A 520 7.62 14.93 6.68
C PRO A 520 8.11 14.97 5.24
N ILE A 521 8.53 16.15 4.80
CA ILE A 521 9.19 16.37 3.53
C ILE A 521 10.44 15.47 3.53
N MET A 522 10.29 14.24 3.04
CA MET A 522 11.38 13.27 2.98
C MET A 522 12.40 13.84 1.99
N ALA A 523 13.65 13.99 2.44
CA ALA A 523 14.74 14.35 1.54
C ALA A 523 14.89 13.25 0.49
N SER A 524 15.15 13.64 -0.76
CA SER A 524 15.47 12.67 -1.81
C SER A 524 16.69 11.86 -1.40
N SER A 525 16.59 10.54 -1.44
CA SER A 525 17.68 9.63 -1.09
C SER A 525 17.59 8.32 -1.88
N PRO A 526 18.69 7.90 -2.52
CA PRO A 526 18.76 6.60 -3.20
C PRO A 526 18.98 5.42 -2.23
N LEU A 527 18.97 5.67 -0.91
CA LEU A 527 19.20 4.65 0.11
C LEU A 527 17.90 4.33 0.85
N ALA A 528 17.67 3.05 1.12
CA ALA A 528 16.66 2.65 2.08
C ALA A 528 17.06 3.07 3.50
N LYS A 529 16.07 3.33 4.34
CA LYS A 529 16.30 3.56 5.77
C LYS A 529 16.33 2.22 6.52
N PRO A 530 17.38 1.91 7.29
CA PRO A 530 17.40 0.69 8.09
C PRO A 530 16.30 0.75 9.14
N TRP A 531 15.75 -0.41 9.49
CA TRP A 531 14.84 -0.48 10.63
C TRP A 531 15.53 0.04 11.90
N ALA A 532 14.82 0.87 12.65
CA ALA A 532 15.22 1.18 14.01
C ALA A 532 15.10 -0.07 14.92
N ALA A 533 15.61 0.03 16.14
CA ALA A 533 15.58 -1.09 17.09
C ALA A 533 14.15 -1.60 17.31
N LEU A 534 13.94 -2.89 17.07
CA LEU A 534 12.67 -3.57 17.29
C LEU A 534 12.58 -4.07 18.74
N LYS A 535 11.38 -4.09 19.29
CA LYS A 535 11.07 -4.81 20.55
C LYS A 535 10.38 -6.16 20.31
N ALA A 536 9.81 -6.37 19.13
CA ALA A 536 9.11 -7.60 18.79
C ALA A 536 9.08 -7.79 17.26
N THR A 537 8.92 -9.03 16.82
CA THR A 537 8.68 -9.41 15.42
C THR A 537 7.47 -10.34 15.29
N ARG A 538 6.88 -10.39 14.09
CA ARG A 538 5.78 -11.31 13.75
C ARG A 538 5.89 -11.74 12.28
N PRO A 539 5.64 -13.00 11.92
CA PRO A 539 5.51 -13.35 10.52
C PRO A 539 4.11 -12.97 10.02
N VAL A 540 4.03 -12.60 8.76
CA VAL A 540 2.79 -12.43 8.02
C VAL A 540 2.83 -13.43 6.88
N TYR A 541 1.88 -14.36 6.88
CA TYR A 541 1.82 -15.42 5.86
C TYR A 541 0.98 -14.96 4.65
N PRO A 542 1.19 -15.57 3.46
CA PRO A 542 0.35 -15.33 2.31
C PRO A 542 -1.12 -15.62 2.63
N TRP A 543 -1.99 -14.67 2.33
CA TRP A 543 -3.43 -14.83 2.52
C TRP A 543 -3.93 -16.07 1.74
N PRO A 544 -4.80 -16.91 2.31
CA PRO A 544 -5.63 -16.68 3.50
C PRO A 544 -5.06 -17.24 4.82
N GLN A 545 -3.74 -17.39 4.93
CA GLN A 545 -3.13 -17.79 6.20
C GLN A 545 -2.98 -16.59 7.15
N ILE A 546 -3.09 -16.86 8.44
CA ILE A 546 -2.82 -15.93 9.54
C ILE A 546 -1.71 -16.47 10.43
N ALA A 547 -1.08 -15.60 11.22
CA ALA A 547 -0.08 -16.02 12.18
C ALA A 547 -0.75 -16.55 13.46
N ARG A 548 -0.39 -17.76 13.89
CA ARG A 548 -0.83 -18.35 15.16
C ARG A 548 0.35 -18.73 16.02
N TYR A 549 0.34 -18.31 17.28
CA TYR A 549 1.35 -18.69 18.26
C TYR A 549 1.35 -20.20 18.46
N SER A 550 2.53 -20.80 18.40
CA SER A 550 2.72 -22.25 18.53
C SER A 550 2.44 -22.78 19.94
N GLY A 551 2.37 -21.91 20.95
CA GLY A 551 2.33 -22.28 22.37
C GLY A 551 3.73 -22.43 22.99
N GLN A 552 4.80 -22.22 22.22
CA GLN A 552 6.19 -22.33 22.65
C GLN A 552 7.00 -21.11 22.17
N GLY A 553 8.07 -20.78 22.89
CA GLY A 553 8.95 -19.64 22.56
C GLY A 553 8.41 -18.28 23.01
N ASP A 554 9.15 -17.21 22.71
CA ASP A 554 8.75 -15.83 23.06
C ASP A 554 7.65 -15.35 22.10
N VAL A 555 6.56 -14.81 22.65
CA VAL A 555 5.46 -14.21 21.87
C VAL A 555 5.89 -12.98 21.06
N ASN A 556 7.05 -12.40 21.39
CA ASN A 556 7.66 -11.27 20.67
C ASN A 556 8.63 -11.72 19.56
N ASP A 557 8.83 -13.02 19.37
CA ASP A 557 9.68 -13.56 18.30
C ASP A 557 8.81 -14.17 17.20
N ALA A 558 9.08 -13.76 15.95
CA ALA A 558 8.38 -14.29 14.78
C ALA A 558 8.54 -15.81 14.62
N ALA A 559 9.65 -16.39 15.07
CA ALA A 559 9.90 -17.83 15.00
C ALA A 559 8.93 -18.66 15.87
N SER A 560 8.25 -18.03 16.83
CA SER A 560 7.29 -18.69 17.72
C SER A 560 5.90 -18.87 17.11
N TYR A 561 5.71 -18.46 15.86
CA TYR A 561 4.43 -18.48 15.14
C TYR A 561 4.48 -19.44 13.97
N GLN A 562 3.32 -20.00 13.65
CA GLN A 562 3.10 -20.89 12.51
C GLN A 562 1.90 -20.41 11.69
N PRO A 563 1.83 -20.76 10.40
CA PRO A 563 0.66 -20.45 9.59
C PRO A 563 -0.55 -21.23 10.11
N ALA A 564 -1.69 -20.54 10.20
CA ALA A 564 -2.99 -21.15 10.42
C ALA A 564 -3.98 -20.63 9.38
N ARG A 565 -4.93 -21.46 8.95
CA ARG A 565 -5.96 -21.02 8.02
C ARG A 565 -6.87 -20.00 8.69
N SER A 566 -7.16 -18.90 7.99
CA SER A 566 -8.22 -17.95 8.36
C SER A 566 -9.57 -18.67 8.54
N ALA A 567 -10.41 -18.14 9.42
CA ALA A 567 -11.76 -18.65 9.64
C ALA A 567 -12.76 -18.20 8.56
N LEU A 568 -12.33 -17.35 7.62
CA LEU A 568 -13.16 -16.85 6.54
C LEU A 568 -13.60 -17.98 5.60
N ALA A 569 -14.88 -17.95 5.25
CA ALA A 569 -15.39 -18.69 4.11
C ALA A 569 -14.94 -17.98 2.83
N LEU A 570 -14.27 -18.72 1.94
CA LEU A 570 -13.78 -18.22 0.66
C LEU A 570 -14.56 -18.86 -0.50
N PRO A 571 -14.82 -18.13 -1.60
CA PRO A 571 -14.50 -16.73 -1.81
C PRO A 571 -15.31 -15.78 -0.92
N LEU A 572 -14.76 -14.60 -0.63
CA LEU A 572 -15.45 -13.53 0.07
C LEU A 572 -16.51 -12.89 -0.83
N ASP A 573 -17.63 -12.47 -0.23
CA ASP A 573 -18.66 -11.71 -0.92
C ASP A 573 -18.38 -10.20 -0.83
N PHE A 574 -18.06 -9.62 -1.99
CA PHE A 574 -17.86 -8.19 -2.16
C PHE A 574 -18.98 -7.54 -2.97
N ASN A 575 -20.20 -8.09 -2.98
CA ASN A 575 -21.29 -7.55 -3.79
C ASN A 575 -21.54 -6.06 -3.50
N SER A 576 -21.22 -5.23 -4.50
CA SER A 576 -21.32 -3.77 -4.47
C SER A 576 -21.30 -3.24 -5.90
N LEU A 577 -21.72 -1.99 -6.12
CA LEU A 577 -21.52 -1.35 -7.42
C LEU A 577 -20.03 -1.21 -7.77
N ALA A 578 -19.17 -0.94 -6.78
CA ALA A 578 -17.72 -0.83 -7.00
C ALA A 578 -17.09 -2.11 -7.56
N THR A 579 -17.65 -3.28 -7.23
CA THR A 579 -17.14 -4.57 -7.71
C THR A 579 -17.25 -4.71 -9.23
N SER A 580 -18.19 -4.03 -9.88
CA SER A 580 -18.27 -4.02 -11.34
C SER A 580 -17.10 -3.28 -12.00
N LEU A 581 -16.30 -2.54 -11.23
CA LEU A 581 -15.09 -1.86 -11.71
C LEU A 581 -13.83 -2.74 -11.59
N ILE A 582 -13.92 -3.92 -10.98
CA ILE A 582 -12.82 -4.89 -10.89
C ILE A 582 -13.09 -5.99 -11.91
N GLY A 583 -12.21 -6.13 -12.90
CA GLY A 583 -12.39 -7.14 -13.92
C GLY A 583 -11.34 -7.06 -15.02
N PRO A 584 -11.36 -8.02 -15.96
CA PRO A 584 -10.47 -7.97 -17.11
C PRO A 584 -10.82 -6.75 -17.96
N ASP A 585 -9.81 -6.14 -18.55
CA ASP A 585 -9.95 -5.13 -19.61
C ASP A 585 -10.65 -3.83 -19.20
N ASN A 586 -10.79 -3.56 -17.90
CA ASN A 586 -11.35 -2.31 -17.37
C ASN A 586 -10.48 -1.06 -17.62
N GLN A 587 -9.37 -1.21 -18.35
CA GLN A 587 -8.42 -0.18 -18.74
C GLN A 587 -8.27 -0.03 -20.26
N GLN A 588 -9.02 -0.79 -21.07
CA GLN A 588 -8.84 -0.80 -22.53
C GLN A 588 -9.45 0.43 -23.23
N ASP A 589 -10.33 1.19 -22.57
CA ASP A 589 -11.04 2.31 -23.16
C ASP A 589 -10.31 3.67 -23.01
N ASN A 590 -9.00 3.69 -23.33
CA ASN A 590 -8.16 4.87 -23.13
C ASN A 590 -8.46 5.98 -24.12
N ALA A 591 -8.73 5.64 -25.38
CA ALA A 591 -9.11 6.62 -26.40
C ALA A 591 -10.40 7.34 -26.01
N ALA A 592 -11.42 6.61 -25.52
CA ALA A 592 -12.63 7.28 -25.06
C ALA A 592 -12.41 8.01 -23.73
N SER A 593 -11.53 7.53 -22.84
CA SER A 593 -11.18 8.27 -21.62
C SER A 593 -10.50 9.60 -21.95
N ALA A 594 -9.57 9.62 -22.90
CA ALA A 594 -8.93 10.84 -23.40
C ALA A 594 -9.94 11.76 -24.10
N GLN A 595 -10.87 11.20 -24.88
CA GLN A 595 -11.98 11.97 -25.48
C GLN A 595 -12.90 12.57 -24.40
N ARG A 596 -13.20 11.83 -23.32
CA ARG A 596 -14.01 12.33 -22.19
C ARG A 596 -13.36 13.53 -21.49
N LEU A 597 -12.03 13.61 -21.49
CA LEU A 597 -11.28 14.74 -20.94
C LEU A 597 -11.24 15.96 -21.89
N SER A 598 -11.53 15.79 -23.18
CA SER A 598 -11.54 16.92 -24.11
C SER A 598 -12.70 17.87 -23.77
N PRO A 599 -12.50 19.20 -23.86
CA PRO A 599 -13.60 20.15 -23.72
C PRO A 599 -14.69 19.81 -24.75
N ALA A 600 -15.96 19.80 -24.33
CA ALA A 600 -17.06 19.67 -25.28
C ALA A 600 -16.93 20.80 -26.32
N GLN A 601 -16.81 20.42 -27.59
CA GLN A 601 -16.73 21.36 -28.71
C GLN A 601 -18.01 22.19 -28.84
#